data_AF-A0A933AGP8-F1
#
_entry.id   AF-A0A933AGP8-F1
#
_cell.length_a   1.000
_cell.length_b   1.000
_cell.length_c   1.000
_cell.angle_alpha   90.00
_cell.angle_beta   90.00
_cell.angle_gamma   90.00
#
_symmetry.space_group_name_H-M   'P 1'
#
loop_
_entity.id
_entity.type
_entity.pdbx_description
1 polymer ?
#
loop_
_entity_poly.entity_id
_entity_poly.type
_entity_poly.pdbx_seq_one_letter_code
_entity_poly.pdbx_strand_id
1 'polypeptide(L)'
;MSEKFILPKSESPRMFNAIAGRYDLLNSLLSLGRHARWRQRLKEFLPPGGKLSVLDLATGTADVLITLVKNNPNIDRAIGIDLSEGMLEIGKSK
;
A
#
# COMPACT_ATOMS: atom_id res chain seq x y z
N MET A 1 -8.48 16.61 31.70
CA MET A 1 -7.29 16.38 30.85
C MET A 1 -7.43 15.01 30.22
N SER A 2 -7.82 14.91 28.95
CA SER A 2 -7.91 13.63 28.26
C SER A 2 -6.51 13.21 27.83
N GLU A 3 -5.97 12.14 28.41
CA GLU A 3 -4.79 11.47 27.87
C GLU A 3 -5.07 11.11 26.40
N LYS A 4 -4.26 11.65 25.48
CA LYS A 4 -4.29 11.21 24.09
C LYS A 4 -3.84 9.75 24.09
N PHE A 5 -4.78 8.84 23.81
CA PHE A 5 -4.52 7.43 23.56
C PHE A 5 -3.74 7.28 22.24
N ILE A 6 -2.47 7.67 22.23
CA ILE A 6 -1.57 7.44 21.10
C ILE A 6 -1.05 6.02 21.28
N LEU A 7 -1.56 5.09 20.47
CA LEU A 7 -1.03 3.74 20.43
C LEU A 7 0.49 3.80 20.14
N PRO A 8 1.32 3.03 20.87
CA PRO A 8 2.75 2.93 20.56
C PRO A 8 2.95 2.56 19.10
N LYS A 9 3.98 3.10 18.43
CA LYS A 9 4.24 2.80 17.01
C LYS A 9 4.38 1.30 16.74
N SER A 10 4.84 0.51 17.73
CA SER A 10 4.92 -0.95 17.68
C SER A 10 3.56 -1.65 17.51
N GLU A 11 2.45 -1.00 17.87
CA GLU A 11 1.09 -1.57 17.78
C GLU A 11 0.42 -1.29 16.43
N SER A 12 1.03 -0.49 15.57
CA SER A 12 0.47 -0.14 14.25
C SER A 12 0.08 -1.38 13.42
N PRO A 13 0.91 -2.44 13.33
CA PRO A 13 0.56 -3.65 12.57
C PRO A 13 -0.71 -4.33 13.09
N ARG A 14 -0.91 -4.35 14.42
CA ARG A 14 -2.10 -4.93 15.05
C ARG A 14 -3.36 -4.15 14.68
N MET A 15 -3.28 -2.82 14.70
CA MET A 15 -4.37 -1.95 14.28
C MET A 15 -4.72 -2.16 12.79
N PHE A 16 -3.73 -2.22 11.91
CA PHE A 16 -3.96 -2.46 10.48
C PHE A 16 -4.53 -3.86 10.20
N ASN A 17 -4.04 -4.89 10.88
CA ASN A 17 -4.62 -6.23 10.81
C ASN A 17 -6.11 -6.22 11.16
N ALA A 18 -6.50 -5.51 12.23
CA ALA A 18 -7.89 -5.44 12.67
C ALA A 18 -8.83 -4.78 11.63
N ILE A 19 -8.30 -3.92 10.75
CA ILE A 19 -9.10 -3.22 9.73
C ILE A 19 -8.85 -3.72 8.30
N ALA A 20 -7.99 -4.72 8.09
CA ALA A 20 -7.51 -5.12 6.77
C ALA A 20 -8.65 -5.36 5.75
N GLY A 21 -9.67 -6.13 6.12
CA GLY A 21 -10.81 -6.43 5.23
C GLY A 21 -11.69 -5.23 4.87
N ARG A 22 -11.54 -4.08 5.55
CA ARG A 22 -12.26 -2.83 5.25
C ARG A 22 -11.32 -1.69 4.89
N TYR A 23 -10.02 -1.93 4.86
CA TYR A 23 -9.01 -0.89 4.73
C TYR A 23 -9.19 -0.10 3.43
N ASP A 24 -9.34 -0.79 2.30
CA ASP A 24 -9.47 -0.13 0.99
C ASP A 24 -10.74 0.74 0.90
N LEU A 25 -11.85 0.28 1.50
CA LEU A 25 -13.09 1.06 1.60
C LEU A 25 -12.88 2.30 2.45
N LEU A 26 -12.33 2.14 3.65
CA LEU A 26 -12.05 3.26 4.57
C LEU A 26 -11.08 4.25 3.94
N ASN A 27 -10.01 3.78 3.32
CA ASN A 27 -9.03 4.62 2.64
C ASN A 27 -9.68 5.39 1.48
N SER A 28 -10.57 4.75 0.72
CA SER A 28 -11.35 5.42 -0.33
C SER A 28 -12.23 6.54 0.21
N LEU A 29 -12.97 6.29 1.28
CA LEU A 29 -13.85 7.28 1.91
C LEU A 29 -13.05 8.43 2.54
N LEU A 30 -12.06 8.12 3.38
CA LEU A 30 -11.28 9.11 4.13
C LEU A 30 -10.41 9.97 3.21
N SER A 31 -9.87 9.39 2.13
CA SER A 31 -9.10 10.15 1.15
C SER A 31 -9.98 10.90 0.14
N LEU A 32 -11.31 10.69 0.14
CA LEU A 32 -12.23 11.14 -0.89
C LEU A 32 -11.77 10.68 -2.30
N GLY A 33 -11.32 9.43 -2.39
CA GLY A 33 -10.80 8.83 -3.62
C GLY A 33 -9.44 9.35 -4.10
N ARG A 34 -8.81 10.31 -3.39
CA ARG A 34 -7.53 10.92 -3.84
C ARG A 34 -6.37 9.93 -3.89
N HIS A 35 -6.38 8.91 -3.04
CA HIS A 35 -5.36 7.87 -3.00
C HIS A 35 -5.15 7.19 -4.38
N ALA A 36 -6.22 6.98 -5.16
CA ALA A 36 -6.13 6.42 -6.51
C ALA A 36 -5.39 7.36 -7.48
N ARG A 37 -5.65 8.67 -7.41
CA ARG A 37 -4.95 9.67 -8.22
C ARG A 37 -3.47 9.73 -7.87
N TRP A 38 -3.12 9.62 -6.59
CA TRP A 38 -1.72 9.59 -6.16
C TRP A 38 -0.97 8.38 -6.71
N ARG A 39 -1.59 7.19 -6.72
CA ARG A 39 -1.00 6.00 -7.36
C ARG A 39 -0.77 6.19 -8.86
N GLN A 40 -1.73 6.79 -9.56
CA GLN A 40 -1.58 7.09 -10.98
C GLN A 40 -0.47 8.11 -11.24
N ARG A 41 -0.27 9.06 -10.33
CA ARG A 41 0.81 10.03 -10.44
C ARG A 41 2.17 9.43 -10.11
N LEU A 42 2.24 8.50 -9.16
CA LEU A 42 3.49 7.84 -8.75
C LEU A 42 4.19 7.16 -9.93
N LYS A 43 3.44 6.57 -10.87
CA LYS A 43 4.01 5.89 -12.04
C LYS A 43 4.84 6.82 -12.94
N GLU A 44 4.54 8.12 -12.94
CA GLU A 44 5.23 9.14 -13.74
C GLU A 44 6.66 9.40 -13.23
N PHE A 45 6.96 8.99 -12.00
CA PHE A 45 8.26 9.18 -11.37
C PHE A 45 9.18 7.95 -11.47
N LEU A 46 8.74 6.88 -12.13
CA LEU A 46 9.62 5.74 -12.40
C LEU A 46 10.70 6.13 -13.41
N PRO A 47 11.94 5.64 -13.24
CA PRO A 47 13.01 5.92 -14.18
C PRO A 47 12.67 5.38 -15.58
N PRO A 48 13.04 6.11 -16.65
CA PRO A 48 12.78 5.66 -18.01
C PRO A 48 13.77 4.56 -18.45
N GLY A 49 13.26 3.59 -19.21
CA GLY A 49 14.08 2.54 -19.87
C GLY A 49 14.65 1.46 -18.93
N GLY A 50 15.18 0.40 -19.53
CA GLY A 50 15.78 -0.73 -18.82
C GLY A 50 14.77 -1.62 -18.08
N LYS A 51 15.25 -2.73 -17.50
CA LYS A 51 14.45 -3.55 -16.58
C LYS A 51 14.50 -2.95 -15.18
N LEU A 52 13.36 -2.93 -14.49
CA LEU A 52 13.20 -2.36 -13.16
C LEU A 52 12.85 -3.45 -12.15
N SER A 53 13.54 -3.44 -11.02
CA SER A 53 13.12 -4.18 -9.83
C SER A 53 12.58 -3.20 -8.78
N VAL A 54 11.39 -3.48 -8.25
CA VAL A 54 10.66 -2.60 -7.32
C VAL A 54 10.51 -3.24 -5.95
N LEU A 55 10.76 -2.47 -4.90
CA LEU A 55 10.46 -2.82 -3.51
C LEU A 55 9.49 -1.77 -2.94
N ASP A 56 8.29 -2.21 -2.55
CA ASP A 56 7.26 -1.40 -1.92
C ASP A 56 7.23 -1.67 -0.40
N LEU A 57 7.56 -0.63 0.38
CA LEU A 57 7.67 -0.69 1.83
C LEU A 57 6.36 -0.26 2.47
N ALA A 58 5.87 -1.02 3.45
CA ALA A 58 4.52 -0.85 4.00
C ALA A 58 3.45 -0.91 2.88
N THR A 59 3.55 -1.96 2.06
CA THR A 59 2.74 -2.15 0.85
C THR A 59 1.24 -2.26 1.14
N GLY A 60 0.87 -2.56 2.38
CA GLY A 60 -0.52 -2.75 2.80
C GLY A 60 -1.20 -3.82 1.96
N THR A 61 -2.34 -3.48 1.35
CA THR A 61 -3.10 -4.36 0.44
C THR A 61 -2.54 -4.36 -0.99
N ALA A 62 -1.27 -3.96 -1.17
CA ALA A 62 -0.50 -3.95 -2.42
C ALA A 62 -1.02 -3.06 -3.57
N ASP A 63 -1.99 -2.18 -3.32
CA ASP A 63 -2.60 -1.34 -4.37
C ASP A 63 -1.57 -0.51 -5.16
N VAL A 64 -0.54 0.02 -4.50
CA VAL A 64 0.53 0.80 -5.13
C VAL A 64 1.34 -0.10 -6.06
N LEU A 65 1.92 -1.17 -5.51
CA LEU A 65 2.74 -2.12 -6.25
C LEU A 65 2.00 -2.72 -7.45
N ILE A 66 0.75 -3.14 -7.26
CA ILE A 66 -0.12 -3.65 -8.33
C ILE A 66 -0.33 -2.59 -9.41
N THR A 67 -0.57 -1.33 -9.03
CA THR A 67 -0.73 -0.24 -10.00
C THR A 67 0.54 -0.04 -10.82
N LEU A 68 1.72 -0.05 -10.17
CA LEU A 68 2.99 0.13 -10.87
C LEU A 68 3.26 -1.01 -11.86
N VAL A 69 3.13 -2.27 -11.42
CA VAL A 69 3.35 -3.46 -12.27
C VAL A 69 2.39 -3.49 -13.45
N LYS A 70 1.09 -3.20 -13.23
CA LYS A 70 0.09 -3.20 -14.31
C LYS A 70 0.33 -2.10 -15.35
N ASN A 71 1.02 -1.00 -14.99
CA ASN A 71 1.19 0.16 -15.86
C ASN A 71 2.61 0.29 -16.44
N ASN A 72 3.57 -0.54 -16.01
CA ASN A 72 4.94 -0.45 -16.48
C ASN A 72 5.51 -1.84 -16.83
N PRO A 73 5.56 -2.21 -18.13
CA PRO A 73 6.06 -3.53 -18.57
C PRO A 73 7.56 -3.72 -18.34
N ASN A 74 8.29 -2.65 -18.00
CA ASN A 74 9.71 -2.73 -17.69
C ASN A 74 9.98 -3.28 -16.29
N ILE A 75 8.96 -3.38 -15.42
CA ILE A 75 9.13 -3.96 -14.08
C ILE A 75 9.23 -5.48 -14.21
N ASP A 76 10.43 -6.03 -14.03
CA ASP A 76 10.70 -7.46 -14.13
C ASP A 76 10.47 -8.21 -12.81
N ARG A 77 10.59 -7.49 -11.69
CA ARG A 77 10.46 -8.01 -10.34
C ARG A 77 9.84 -6.95 -9.45
N ALA A 78 8.87 -7.36 -8.65
CA ALA A 78 8.17 -6.51 -7.70
C ALA A 78 8.02 -7.27 -6.38
N ILE A 79 8.39 -6.62 -5.28
CA ILE A 79 8.27 -7.16 -3.92
C ILE A 79 7.54 -6.14 -3.07
N GLY A 80 6.48 -6.57 -2.39
CA GLY A 80 5.80 -5.77 -1.38
C GLY A 80 6.08 -6.34 0.00
N ILE A 81 6.40 -5.49 0.97
CA ILE A 81 6.58 -5.89 2.37
C ILE A 81 5.64 -5.09 3.28
N ASP A 82 5.05 -5.78 4.25
CA ASP A 82 4.25 -5.16 5.31
C ASP A 82 4.39 -5.97 6.60
N LEU A 83 4.19 -5.32 7.74
CA LEU A 83 4.16 -5.98 9.05
C LEU A 83 2.76 -6.53 9.39
N SER A 84 1.74 -6.08 8.67
CA SER A 84 0.35 -6.50 8.81
C SER A 84 0.06 -7.69 7.90
N GLU A 85 0.11 -8.90 8.46
CA GLU A 85 -0.22 -10.13 7.74
C GLU A 85 -1.60 -10.09 7.10
N GLY A 86 -2.62 -9.57 7.79
CA GLY A 86 -3.96 -9.41 7.23
C GLY A 86 -4.03 -8.51 6.01
N MET A 87 -3.18 -7.47 5.94
CA MET A 87 -3.09 -6.61 4.76
C MET A 87 -2.41 -7.34 3.60
N LEU A 88 -1.35 -8.11 3.88
CA LEU A 88 -0.67 -8.95 2.89
C LEU A 88 -1.59 -10.03 2.31
N GLU A 89 -2.43 -10.68 3.11
CA GLU A 89 -3.38 -11.70 2.63
C GLU A 89 -4.41 -11.10 1.65
N ILE A 90 -4.90 -9.90 1.93
CA ILE A 90 -5.75 -9.16 0.98
C ILE A 90 -4.96 -8.82 -0.29
N GLY A 91 -3.72 -8.36 -0.15
CA GLY A 91 -2.84 -8.06 -1.29
C GLY A 91 -2.56 -9.27 -2.18
N LYS A 92 -2.32 -10.45 -1.59
CA LYS A 92 -2.12 -11.73 -2.32
C LYS A 92 -3.37 -12.19 -3.08
N SER A 93 -4.55 -11.74 -2.66
CA SER A 93 -5.83 -12.09 -3.27
C SER A 93 -6.24 -11.17 -4.43
N LYS A 94 -5.43 -10.15 -4.76
CA LYS A 94 -5.68 -9.17 -5.83
C LYS A 94 -4.77 -9.38 -7.05
#